data_AF-A0A0G4NF30-F1
#
_entry.id   AF-A0A0G4NF30-F1
#
_cell.length_a   1.000
_cell.length_b   1.000
_cell.length_c   1.000
_cell.angle_alpha   90.00
_cell.angle_beta   90.00
_cell.angle_gamma   90.00
#
_symmetry.space_group_name_H-M   'P 1'
#
loop_
_entity.id
_entity.type
_entity.pdbx_description
1 polymer ?
#
loop_
_entity_poly.entity_id
_entity_poly.type
_entity_poly.pdbx_seq_one_letter_code
_entity_poly.pdbx_strand_id
1 'polypeptide(L)' 'NPVDETKPYLTPWQPRRYIAPFAFIPRYLEVNQNICAAVYLRHPVARRGEAEVPTPFPIDQNQLAFNWYLRRR' A
#
# COMPACT_ATOMS: atom_id res chain seq x y z
N ASN A 1 8.05 -4.55 25.82
CA ASN A 1 9.41 -4.91 25.38
C ASN A 1 10.43 -4.09 26.15
N PRO A 2 11.57 -4.67 26.56
CA PRO A 2 12.64 -3.93 27.24
C PRO A 2 13.36 -2.97 26.27
N VAL A 3 14.11 -2.03 26.84
CA VAL A 3 15.06 -1.19 26.09
C VAL A 3 16.29 -2.04 25.77
N ASP A 4 16.74 -2.01 24.52
CA ASP A 4 17.85 -2.81 24.00
C ASP A 4 18.58 -2.02 22.90
N GLU A 5 19.77 -1.53 23.23
CA GLU A 5 20.61 -0.67 22.37
C GLU A 5 21.29 -1.43 21.22
N THR A 6 21.27 -2.77 21.24
CA THR A 6 21.84 -3.58 20.16
C THR A 6 20.95 -3.64 18.92
N LYS A 7 19.67 -3.25 19.05
CA LYS A 7 18.67 -3.31 18.00
C LYS A 7 18.69 -2.04 17.12
N PRO A 8 18.45 -2.17 15.80
CA PRO A 8 18.51 -1.04 14.88
C PRO A 8 17.29 -0.11 14.93
N TYR A 9 16.29 -0.42 15.76
CA TYR A 9 15.04 0.34 15.89
C TYR A 9 14.84 0.77 17.33
N LEU A 10 14.02 1.80 17.54
CA LEU A 10 13.69 2.25 18.89
C LEU A 10 13.01 1.13 19.69
N THR A 11 13.52 0.87 20.88
CA THR A 11 12.99 -0.11 21.83
C THR A 11 12.40 0.60 23.06
N PRO A 12 11.19 0.24 23.53
CA PRO A 12 10.28 -0.74 22.95
C PRO A 12 9.83 -0.35 21.54
N TRP A 13 9.64 -1.38 20.71
CA TRP A 13 9.16 -1.19 19.35
C TRP A 13 7.87 -0.39 19.36
N GLN A 14 7.81 0.63 18.51
CA GLN A 14 6.61 1.41 18.27
C GLN A 14 6.45 1.65 16.76
N PRO A 15 5.21 1.80 16.27
CA PRO A 15 4.98 2.17 14.88
C PRO A 15 5.63 3.51 14.54
N ARG A 16 5.98 3.69 13.26
CA ARG A 16 6.52 4.97 12.76
C ARG A 16 5.50 6.09 12.97
N ARG A 17 5.98 7.28 13.35
CA ARG A 17 5.15 8.50 13.35
C ARG A 17 4.52 8.69 11.96
N TYR A 18 3.23 8.99 11.92
CA TYR A 18 2.45 9.16 10.69
C TYR A 18 2.31 7.90 9.80
N ILE A 19 2.38 6.69 10.36
CA ILE A 19 2.06 5.47 9.61
C ILE A 19 0.57 5.36 9.25
N ALA A 20 -0.31 5.86 10.13
CA ALA A 20 -1.77 5.72 10.02
C ALA A 20 -2.38 6.14 8.66
N PRO A 21 -2.08 7.31 8.06
CA PRO A 21 -2.66 7.71 6.78
C PRO A 21 -2.27 6.81 5.59
N PHE A 22 -1.20 6.02 5.72
CA PHE A 22 -0.69 5.13 4.68
C PHE A 22 -0.89 3.65 5.01
N ALA A 23 -1.52 3.34 6.14
CA ALA A 23 -1.71 1.98 6.63
C ALA A 23 -2.99 1.36 6.02
N PHE A 24 -2.93 0.98 4.76
CA PHE A 24 -3.99 0.22 4.09
C PHE A 24 -3.43 -1.05 3.45
N ILE A 25 -4.18 -2.14 3.53
CA ILE A 25 -3.82 -3.43 2.93
C ILE A 25 -4.65 -3.61 1.65
N PRO A 26 -4.02 -3.78 0.48
CA PRO A 26 -4.76 -3.96 -0.75
C PRO A 26 -5.44 -5.34 -0.81
N ARG A 27 -6.65 -5.39 -1.37
CA ARG A 27 -7.49 -6.61 -1.49
C ARG A 27 -6.85 -7.77 -2.26
N TYR A 28 -5.81 -7.49 -3.06
CA TYR A 28 -5.08 -8.49 -3.85
C TYR A 28 -3.91 -9.12 -3.09
N LEU A 29 -3.63 -8.69 -1.86
CA LEU A 29 -2.62 -9.27 -0.96
C LEU A 29 -3.29 -9.78 0.32
N GLU A 30 -3.02 -11.04 0.66
CA GLU A 30 -3.26 -11.56 2.01
C GLU A 30 -1.97 -11.42 2.81
N VAL A 31 -2.01 -10.77 3.97
CA VAL A 31 -0.80 -10.45 4.77
C VAL A 31 -0.90 -11.04 6.17
N ASN A 32 0.22 -11.53 6.68
CA ASN A 32 0.37 -12.01 8.05
C ASN A 32 1.54 -11.28 8.74
N GLN A 33 1.21 -10.35 9.64
CA GLN A 33 2.17 -9.48 10.32
C GLN A 33 2.98 -10.21 11.40
N ASN A 34 2.49 -11.34 11.92
CA ASN A 34 3.20 -12.11 12.96
C ASN A 34 4.49 -12.73 12.42
N ILE A 35 4.47 -13.17 11.16
CA ILE A 35 5.61 -13.79 10.47
C ILE A 35 6.18 -12.92 9.34
N CYS A 36 5.63 -11.72 9.15
CA CYS A 36 6.00 -10.79 8.08
C CYS A 36 5.93 -11.39 6.67
N ALA A 37 4.91 -12.20 6.40
CA ALA A 37 4.71 -12.85 5.10
C ALA A 37 3.45 -12.34 4.40
N ALA A 38 3.41 -12.49 3.07
CA ALA A 38 2.25 -12.16 2.25
C ALA A 38 2.09 -13.12 1.07
N VAL A 39 0.84 -13.34 0.64
CA VAL A 39 0.50 -14.13 -0.55
C VAL A 39 -0.14 -13.22 -1.59
N TYR A 40 0.37 -13.28 -2.81
CA TYR A 40 -0.23 -12.61 -3.97
C TYR A 40 -1.40 -13.44 -4.48
N LEU A 41 -2.63 -13.00 -4.16
CA LEU A 41 -3.83 -13.76 -4.49
C LEU A 41 -4.23 -13.62 -5.96
N ARG A 42 -4.12 -12.39 -6.49
CA ARG A 42 -4.60 -12.04 -7.83
C ARG A 42 -4.02 -10.73 -8.32
N HIS A 43 -4.25 -10.42 -9.59
CA HIS A 43 -4.00 -9.10 -10.14
C HIS A 43 -5.09 -8.10 -9.69
N PRO A 44 -4.75 -6.82 -9.47
CA PRO A 44 -5.72 -5.80 -9.08
C PRO A 44 -6.76 -5.60 -10.18
N VAL A 45 -8.02 -5.57 -9.78
CA VAL A 45 -9.16 -5.38 -10.69
C VAL A 45 -10.02 -4.18 -10.29
N ALA A 46 -10.69 -3.56 -11.27
CA ALA A 46 -11.73 -2.57 -11.02
C ALA A 46 -13.09 -3.25 -10.82
N ARG A 47 -13.84 -2.82 -9.82
CA ARG A 47 -15.19 -3.29 -9.49
C ARG A 47 -16.16 -2.12 -9.56
N ARG A 48 -17.48 -2.40 -9.50
CA ARG A 48 -18.48 -1.34 -9.48
C ARG A 48 -18.31 -0.50 -8.21
N GLY A 49 -17.88 0.76 -8.38
CA GLY A 49 -17.72 1.73 -7.29
C GLY A 49 -16.34 1.78 -6.64
N GLU A 50 -15.41 0.88 -6.98
CA GLU A 50 -14.06 0.87 -6.40
C GLU A 50 -13.03 0.28 -7.38
N ALA A 51 -11.77 0.69 -7.24
CA ALA A 51 -10.64 0.07 -7.94
C ALA A 51 -9.62 -0.39 -6.92
N GLU A 52 -9.02 -1.58 -7.14
CA GLU A 52 -8.05 -2.13 -6.20
C GLU A 52 -6.66 -1.47 -6.30
N VAL A 53 -6.36 -0.74 -7.39
CA VAL A 53 -5.08 -0.03 -7.56
C VAL A 53 -5.02 1.21 -6.65
N PRO A 54 -4.04 1.32 -5.74
CA PRO A 54 -3.92 2.47 -4.86
C PRO A 54 -3.42 3.69 -5.66
N THR A 55 -4.25 4.72 -5.79
CA THR A 55 -3.89 6.00 -6.39
C THR A 55 -4.47 7.15 -5.56
N PRO A 56 -3.69 8.20 -5.25
CA PRO A 56 -4.20 9.38 -4.57
C PRO A 56 -4.91 10.35 -5.53
N PHE A 57 -5.04 9.99 -6.82
CA PHE A 57 -5.57 10.87 -7.86
C PHE A 57 -7.02 10.54 -8.23
N PRO A 58 -7.84 11.56 -8.55
CA PRO A 58 -9.20 11.35 -9.03
C PRO A 58 -9.19 10.68 -10.42
N ILE A 59 -10.35 10.14 -10.81
CA ILE A 59 -10.50 9.41 -12.08
C ILE A 59 -10.10 10.23 -13.31
N ASP A 60 -10.42 11.52 -13.33
CA ASP A 60 -10.13 12.42 -14.45
C ASP A 60 -8.62 12.51 -14.74
N GLN A 61 -7.80 12.58 -13.69
CA GLN A 61 -6.34 12.61 -13.85
C GLN A 61 -5.81 11.28 -14.38
N ASN A 62 -6.33 10.16 -13.90
CA ASN A 62 -5.94 8.84 -14.40
C ASN A 62 -6.35 8.66 -15.88
N GLN A 63 -7.50 9.22 -16.31
CA GLN A 63 -7.94 9.19 -17.70
C GLN A 63 -7.02 10.01 -18.61
N LEU A 64 -6.63 11.22 -18.18
CA LEU A 64 -5.65 12.04 -18.91
C LEU A 64 -4.30 11.33 -19.02
N ALA A 65 -3.82 10.73 -17.94
CA ALA A 65 -2.60 9.95 -17.94
C ALA A 65 -2.67 8.78 -18.93
N PHE A 66 -3.77 8.02 -18.93
CA PHE A 66 -3.99 6.94 -19.87
C PHE A 66 -3.92 7.42 -21.34
N ASN A 67 -4.60 8.53 -21.67
CA ASN A 67 -4.58 9.10 -23.01
C ASN A 67 -3.18 9.50 -23.46
N TRP A 68 -2.40 10.13 -22.57
CA TRP A 68 -1.00 10.47 -22.84
C TRP A 68 -0.20 9.21 -23.20
N TYR A 69 -0.29 8.15 -22.39
CA TYR A 69 0.51 6.95 -22.62
C TYR A 69 0.12 6.15 -23.87
N LEU A 70 -1.08 6.30 -24.41
CA LEU A 70 -1.46 5.71 -25.70
C LEU A 70 -0.67 6.30 -26.88
N ARG A 71 -0.31 7.58 -26.81
CA ARG A 71 0.28 8.32 -27.95
C ARG A 71 1.65 8.93 -27.66
N ARG A 72 2.05 8.98 -26.38
CA ARG A 72 3.20 9.70 -25.82
C ARG A 72 3.22 11.18 -26.20
N ARG A 73 2.03 11.77 -26.37
CA ARG A 73 1.77 13.19 -26.69
C ARG A 73 0.32 13.53 -26.42
#